data_AF-A0A3S4L6X5-F1
#
_entry.id   AF-A0A3S4L6X5-F1
#
_cell.length_a   1.000
_cell.length_b   1.000
_cell.length_c   1.000
_cell.angle_alpha   90.00
_cell.angle_beta   90.00
_cell.angle_gamma   90.00
#
_symmetry.space_group_name_H-M   'P 1'
#
loop_
_entity.id
_entity.type
_entity.pdbx_description
1 polymer ?
#
loop_
_entity_poly.entity_id
_entity_poly.type
_entity_poly.pdbx_seq_one_letter_code
_entity_poly.pdbx_strand_id
1 'polypeptide(L)'
;MPRISPLFIGLMLWLMGKSKRALHILQQLRLEGSEAVILLRTLQRELLLLVNLKRQSAHTPLRALFDKHRVWQNRRGMMGEALNRLSQPQLRQAVQLLTRTELTLKQDYGQSVWAELEGLSLLLCHKPLADVFYRRLI
;
A
#
# COMPACT_ATOMS: atom_id res chain seq x y z
N MET A 1 -21.76 -14.02 -0.66
CA MET A 1 -21.24 -12.66 -0.48
C MET A 1 -19.75 -12.74 -0.25
N PRO A 2 -18.89 -12.15 -1.09
CA PRO A 2 -17.45 -12.28 -0.89
C PRO A 2 -17.10 -11.47 0.36
N ARG A 3 -16.70 -12.16 1.44
CA ARG A 3 -16.06 -11.51 2.57
C ARG A 3 -14.85 -10.78 2.01
N ILE A 4 -14.84 -9.46 2.13
CA ILE A 4 -13.72 -8.61 1.76
C ILE A 4 -12.58 -8.98 2.70
N SER A 5 -11.85 -10.02 2.32
CA SER A 5 -10.73 -10.50 3.09
C SER A 5 -9.62 -9.44 3.01
N PRO A 6 -8.83 -9.24 4.07
CA PRO A 6 -7.68 -8.33 4.04
C PRO A 6 -6.71 -8.66 2.89
N LEU A 7 -6.65 -9.93 2.48
CA LEU A 7 -5.94 -10.33 1.26
C LEU A 7 -6.49 -9.61 0.01
N PHE A 8 -7.80 -9.43 -0.14
CA PHE A 8 -8.42 -8.77 -1.29
C PHE A 8 -8.09 -7.26 -1.36
N ILE A 9 -8.04 -6.59 -0.21
CA ILE A 9 -7.66 -5.17 -0.08
C ILE A 9 -6.18 -4.97 -0.45
N GLY A 10 -5.30 -5.83 0.07
CA GLY A 10 -3.88 -5.82 -0.29
C GLY A 10 -3.66 -6.00 -1.79
N LEU A 11 -4.38 -6.91 -2.43
CA LEU A 11 -4.32 -7.12 -3.88
C LEU A 11 -4.84 -5.91 -4.70
N MET A 12 -5.86 -5.22 -4.20
CA MET A 12 -6.50 -4.07 -4.86
C MET A 12 -5.63 -2.82 -4.85
N LEU A 13 -4.91 -2.56 -3.75
CA LEU A 13 -3.87 -1.53 -3.69
C LEU A 13 -2.72 -1.81 -4.68
N TRP A 14 -2.58 -3.03 -5.20
CA TRP A 14 -1.49 -3.34 -6.14
C TRP A 14 -1.92 -3.25 -7.60
N LEU A 15 -3.23 -3.32 -7.87
CA LEU A 15 -3.84 -2.90 -9.13
C LEU A 15 -3.70 -1.37 -9.39
N MET A 16 -3.12 -0.62 -8.45
CA MET A 16 -2.90 0.83 -8.45
C MET A 16 -1.80 1.31 -9.41
N GLY A 17 -1.87 0.92 -10.68
CA GLY A 17 -1.47 1.82 -11.76
C GLY A 17 -2.60 2.79 -12.16
N LYS A 18 -3.78 2.68 -11.53
CA LYS A 18 -5.01 3.40 -11.86
C LYS A 18 -5.63 4.06 -10.62
N SER A 19 -5.16 5.26 -10.28
CA SER A 19 -5.58 6.07 -9.10
C SER A 19 -7.09 6.19 -8.92
N LYS A 20 -7.85 6.35 -10.02
CA LYS A 20 -9.32 6.52 -9.97
C LYS A 20 -10.08 5.33 -9.40
N ARG A 21 -9.61 4.09 -9.66
CA ARG A 21 -10.27 2.88 -9.12
C ARG A 21 -9.96 2.69 -7.64
N ALA A 22 -8.75 3.03 -7.21
CA ALA A 22 -8.35 2.95 -5.81
C ALA A 22 -9.21 3.84 -4.92
N LEU A 23 -9.39 5.10 -5.32
CA LEU A 23 -10.23 6.07 -4.60
C LEU A 23 -11.69 5.61 -4.53
N HIS A 24 -12.25 5.15 -5.65
CA HIS A 24 -13.63 4.65 -5.68
C HIS A 24 -13.85 3.48 -4.71
N ILE A 25 -12.91 2.55 -4.61
CA ILE A 25 -13.00 1.41 -3.69
C ILE A 25 -12.81 1.84 -2.24
N LEU A 26 -11.87 2.75 -1.95
CA LEU A 26 -11.72 3.33 -0.61
C LEU A 26 -13.03 3.99 -0.15
N GLN A 27 -13.71 4.71 -1.04
CA GLN A 27 -15.02 5.29 -0.76
C GLN A 27 -16.10 4.21 -0.52
N GLN A 28 -16.13 3.15 -1.32
CA GLN A 28 -17.05 2.03 -1.10
C GLN A 28 -16.81 1.36 0.26
N LEU A 29 -15.55 1.08 0.62
CA LEU A 29 -15.19 0.50 1.92
C LEU A 29 -15.60 1.40 3.09
N ARG A 30 -15.47 2.73 2.91
CA ARG A 30 -15.95 3.72 3.88
C ARG A 30 -17.47 3.67 4.05
N LEU A 31 -18.22 3.54 2.95
CA LEU A 31 -19.68 3.41 2.96
C LEU A 31 -20.15 2.08 3.58
N GLU A 32 -19.37 1.01 3.38
CA GLU A 32 -19.62 -0.31 3.98
C GLU A 32 -19.31 -0.38 5.49
N GLY A 33 -18.79 0.71 6.08
CA GLY A 33 -18.42 0.74 7.50
C GLY A 33 -17.19 -0.10 7.82
N SER A 34 -16.33 -0.35 6.82
CA SER A 34 -15.10 -1.10 7.03
C SER A 34 -14.17 -0.39 8.01
N GLU A 35 -13.60 -1.15 8.95
CA GLU A 35 -12.67 -0.61 9.93
C GLU A 35 -11.36 -0.14 9.26
N ALA A 36 -11.10 1.16 9.28
CA ALA A 36 -9.87 1.75 8.76
C ALA A 36 -8.60 1.12 9.38
N VAL A 37 -8.69 0.65 10.62
CA VAL A 37 -7.62 -0.07 11.34
C VAL A 37 -7.24 -1.37 10.61
N ILE A 38 -8.22 -2.14 10.14
CA ILE A 38 -7.98 -3.41 9.44
C ILE A 38 -7.33 -3.12 8.09
N LEU A 39 -7.81 -2.09 7.38
CA LEU A 39 -7.22 -1.65 6.12
C LEU A 39 -5.75 -1.24 6.29
N LEU A 40 -5.47 -0.47 7.34
CA LEU A 40 -4.13 0.03 7.63
C LEU A 40 -3.17 -1.12 7.97
N ARG A 41 -3.55 -2.04 8.86
CA ARG A 41 -2.71 -3.22 9.20
C ARG A 41 -2.46 -4.12 7.98
N THR A 42 -3.44 -4.22 7.10
CA THR A 42 -3.32 -5.00 5.86
C THR A 42 -2.31 -4.34 4.92
N LEU A 43 -2.46 -3.04 4.69
CA LEU A 43 -1.54 -2.24 3.88
C LEU A 43 -0.12 -2.30 4.43
N GLN A 44 0.04 -2.21 5.75
CA GLN A 44 1.33 -2.31 6.46
C GLN A 44 2.05 -3.62 6.14
N ARG A 45 1.35 -4.76 6.26
CA ARG A 45 1.92 -6.09 5.97
C ARG A 45 2.39 -6.21 4.53
N GLU A 46 1.57 -5.75 3.57
CA GLU A 46 1.89 -5.80 2.14
C GLU A 46 3.05 -4.86 1.78
N LEU A 47 3.09 -3.65 2.37
CA LEU A 47 4.14 -2.68 2.13
C LEU A 47 5.49 -3.13 2.73
N LEU A 48 5.49 -3.71 3.92
CA LEU A 48 6.69 -4.30 4.51
C LEU A 48 7.19 -5.50 3.69
N LEU A 49 6.27 -6.31 3.13
CA LEU A 49 6.62 -7.37 2.20
C LEU A 49 7.31 -6.80 0.95
N LEU A 50 6.79 -5.73 0.35
CA LEU A 50 7.44 -5.03 -0.78
C LEU A 50 8.84 -4.54 -0.44
N VAL A 51 9.00 -3.88 0.70
CA VAL A 51 10.30 -3.38 1.16
C VAL A 51 11.30 -4.53 1.30
N ASN A 52 10.87 -5.64 1.92
CA ASN A 52 11.71 -6.81 2.11
C ASN A 52 12.10 -7.44 0.76
N LEU A 53 11.13 -7.59 -0.15
CA LEU A 53 11.38 -8.15 -1.49
C LEU A 53 12.31 -7.25 -2.31
N LYS A 54 12.11 -5.92 -2.29
CA LYS A 54 12.97 -4.96 -3.02
C LYS A 54 14.40 -4.93 -2.47
N ARG A 55 14.57 -5.11 -1.15
CA ARG A 55 15.89 -5.23 -0.54
C ARG A 55 16.58 -6.53 -0.93
N GLN A 56 15.85 -7.65 -0.85
CA GLN A 56 16.40 -8.96 -1.15
C GLN A 56 16.59 -9.20 -2.66
N SER A 57 15.85 -8.49 -3.52
CA SER A 57 15.98 -8.61 -4.98
C SER A 57 17.35 -8.17 -5.50
N ALA A 58 18.14 -7.45 -4.70
CA ALA A 58 19.52 -7.10 -5.02
C ALA A 58 20.48 -8.31 -4.92
N HIS A 59 20.12 -9.36 -4.19
CA HIS A 59 20.99 -10.50 -3.90
C HIS A 59 20.38 -11.85 -4.30
N THR A 60 19.05 -11.91 -4.48
CA THR A 60 18.34 -13.15 -4.76
C THR A 60 17.31 -12.91 -5.88
N PRO A 61 17.17 -13.82 -6.86
CA PRO A 61 16.20 -13.66 -7.92
C PRO A 61 14.76 -13.64 -7.38
N LEU A 62 13.91 -12.79 -7.97
CA LEU A 62 12.52 -12.58 -7.53
C LEU A 62 11.70 -13.87 -7.44
N ARG A 63 11.96 -14.85 -8.32
CA ARG A 63 11.27 -16.16 -8.29
C ARG A 63 11.47 -16.88 -6.96
N ALA A 64 12.72 -17.03 -6.52
CA ALA A 64 13.06 -17.67 -5.26
C ALA A 64 12.53 -16.90 -4.05
N LEU A 65 12.49 -15.57 -4.13
CA LEU A 65 11.91 -14.73 -3.09
C LEU A 65 10.40 -14.91 -2.97
N PHE A 66 9.68 -15.01 -4.09
CA PHE A 66 8.24 -15.29 -4.08
C PHE A 66 7.93 -16.67 -3.49
N ASP A 67 8.75 -17.68 -3.80
CA ASP A 67 8.61 -19.02 -3.19
C ASP A 67 8.88 -18.97 -1.68
N LYS A 68 9.96 -18.30 -1.24
CA LYS A 68 10.32 -18.12 0.17
C LYS A 68 9.23 -17.41 0.97
N HIS A 69 8.64 -16.36 0.40
CA HIS A 69 7.57 -15.59 1.03
C HIS A 69 6.17 -16.18 0.79
N ARG A 70 6.07 -17.39 0.21
CA ARG A 70 4.80 -18.07 -0.11
C ARG A 70 3.80 -17.17 -0.85
N VAL A 71 4.32 -16.35 -1.76
CA VAL A 71 3.50 -15.46 -2.59
C VAL A 71 2.73 -16.29 -3.61
N TRP A 72 1.40 -16.14 -3.57
CA TRP A 72 0.48 -16.80 -4.49
C TRP A 72 0.83 -16.49 -5.95
N GLN A 73 0.78 -17.50 -6.84
CA GLN A 73 1.13 -17.40 -8.26
C GLN A 73 0.48 -16.19 -8.94
N ASN A 74 -0.84 -16.01 -8.78
CA ASN A 74 -1.62 -14.90 -9.32
C ASN A 74 -1.13 -13.51 -8.89
N ARG A 75 -0.38 -13.40 -7.78
CA ARG A 75 0.20 -12.15 -7.31
C ARG A 75 1.59 -11.89 -7.86
N ARG A 76 2.36 -12.92 -8.23
CA ARG A 76 3.78 -12.77 -8.62
C ARG A 76 3.98 -11.77 -9.75
N GLY A 77 3.12 -11.80 -10.78
CA GLY A 77 3.16 -10.85 -11.89
C GLY A 77 2.96 -9.41 -11.42
N MET A 78 1.90 -9.17 -10.65
CA MET A 78 1.60 -7.85 -10.09
C MET A 78 2.67 -7.36 -9.11
N MET A 79 3.23 -8.27 -8.30
CA MET A 79 4.28 -7.94 -7.35
C MET A 79 5.58 -7.57 -8.06
N GLY A 80 5.93 -8.28 -9.13
CA GLY A 80 7.07 -7.94 -9.97
C GLY A 80 6.90 -6.58 -10.65
N GLU A 81 5.72 -6.27 -11.17
CA GLU A 81 5.43 -4.96 -11.79
C GLU A 81 5.52 -3.82 -10.77
N ALA A 82 4.94 -3.99 -9.57
CA ALA A 82 5.03 -3.03 -8.49
C ALA A 82 6.48 -2.81 -8.04
N LEU A 83 7.26 -3.89 -7.89
CA LEU A 83 8.68 -3.80 -7.57
C LEU A 83 9.47 -3.09 -8.66
N ASN A 84 9.15 -3.26 -9.93
CA ASN A 84 9.80 -2.54 -11.03
C ASN A 84 9.40 -1.05 -11.06
N ARG A 85 8.15 -0.73 -10.75
CA ARG A 85 7.64 0.66 -10.73
C ARG A 85 8.13 1.46 -9.53
N LEU A 86 8.19 0.85 -8.35
CA LEU A 86 8.48 1.52 -7.09
C LEU A 86 9.98 1.50 -6.76
N SER A 87 10.49 2.68 -6.40
CA SER A 87 11.86 2.84 -5.93
C SER A 87 11.96 2.59 -4.41
N GLN A 88 13.16 2.22 -3.94
CA GLN A 88 13.42 2.02 -2.52
C GLN A 88 13.14 3.26 -1.65
N PRO A 89 13.49 4.51 -2.05
CA PRO A 89 13.10 5.70 -1.29
C PRO A 89 11.58 5.91 -1.22
N GLN A 90 10.84 5.64 -2.30
CA GLN A 90 9.37 5.74 -2.27
C GLN A 90 8.74 4.74 -1.30
N LEU A 91 9.22 3.49 -1.29
CA LEU A 91 8.74 2.50 -0.33
C LEU A 91 9.00 2.94 1.12
N ARG A 92 10.16 3.55 1.39
CA ARG A 92 10.47 4.12 2.71
C ARG A 92 9.53 5.27 3.07
N GLN A 93 9.28 6.20 2.15
CA GLN A 93 8.33 7.30 2.36
C GLN A 93 6.91 6.78 2.63
N ALA A 94 6.47 5.77 1.87
CA ALA A 94 5.17 5.15 2.08
C ALA A 94 5.07 4.50 3.48
N VAL A 95 6.13 3.84 3.97
CA VAL A 95 6.15 3.27 5.32
C VAL A 95 6.07 4.37 6.38
N GLN A 96 6.82 5.46 6.21
CA GLN A 96 6.79 6.59 7.14
C GLN A 96 5.40 7.24 7.23
N LEU A 97 4.77 7.47 6.09
CA LEU A 97 3.38 7.98 6.03
C LEU A 97 2.43 7.01 6.72
N LEU A 98 2.52 5.72 6.42
CA LEU A 98 1.67 4.70 7.05
C LEU A 98 1.84 4.67 8.57
N THR A 99 3.06 4.78 9.07
CA THR A 99 3.32 4.84 10.53
C THR A 99 2.73 6.10 11.15
N ARG A 100 2.80 7.26 10.47
CA ARG A 100 2.13 8.49 10.93
C ARG A 100 0.62 8.29 10.98
N THR A 101 0.02 7.76 9.92
CA THR A 101 -1.41 7.45 9.88
C THR A 101 -1.84 6.51 11.00
N GLU A 102 -1.02 5.50 11.31
CA GLU A 102 -1.29 4.56 12.41
C GLU A 102 -1.27 5.23 13.79
N LEU A 103 -0.37 6.19 13.99
CA LEU A 103 -0.30 6.99 15.20
C LEU A 103 -1.50 7.94 15.30
N THR A 104 -1.85 8.65 14.22
CA THR A 104 -3.02 9.52 14.14
C THR A 104 -4.31 8.73 14.38
N LEU A 105 -4.42 7.52 13.83
CA LEU A 105 -5.58 6.64 14.02
C LEU A 105 -5.83 6.31 15.50
N LYS A 106 -4.76 6.13 16.29
CA LYS A 106 -4.86 5.87 17.73
C LYS A 106 -5.23 7.12 18.54
N GLN A 107 -5.04 8.31 17.99
CA GLN A 107 -5.29 9.59 18.66
C GLN A 107 -6.66 10.19 18.29
N ASP A 108 -7.05 10.16 17.01
CA ASP A 108 -8.22 10.90 16.47
C ASP A 108 -9.41 10.01 16.07
N TYR A 109 -9.47 8.75 16.51
CA TYR A 109 -10.59 7.83 16.26
C TYR A 109 -11.01 7.67 14.78
N GLY A 110 -10.12 7.95 13.82
CA GLY A 110 -10.22 7.44 12.44
C GLY A 110 -10.84 8.36 11.38
N GLN A 111 -11.21 9.61 11.67
CA GLN A 111 -11.71 10.52 10.63
C GLN A 111 -10.63 10.97 9.63
N SER A 112 -9.41 11.26 10.11
CA SER A 112 -8.27 11.69 9.29
C SER A 112 -7.61 10.56 8.49
N VAL A 113 -7.84 9.31 8.89
CA VAL A 113 -7.14 8.13 8.35
C VAL A 113 -7.50 7.83 6.91
N TRP A 114 -8.74 8.12 6.51
CA TRP A 114 -9.17 7.96 5.12
C TRP A 114 -8.43 8.92 4.18
N ALA A 115 -8.26 10.19 4.58
CA ALA A 115 -7.52 11.17 3.78
C ALA A 115 -6.03 10.79 3.63
N GLU A 116 -5.43 10.25 4.69
CA GLU A 116 -4.05 9.75 4.62
C GLU A 116 -3.92 8.48 3.76
N LEU A 117 -4.89 7.56 3.82
CA LEU A 117 -4.94 6.38 2.94
C LEU A 117 -5.09 6.76 1.46
N GLU A 118 -5.87 7.80 1.15
CA GLU A 118 -5.96 8.36 -0.20
C GLU A 118 -4.60 8.92 -0.65
N GLY A 119 -3.92 9.67 0.21
CA GLY A 119 -2.57 10.19 -0.06
C GLY A 119 -1.52 9.10 -0.28
N LEU A 120 -1.53 8.06 0.55
CA LEU A 120 -0.69 6.87 0.40
C LEU A 120 -0.95 6.17 -0.93
N SER A 121 -2.23 6.03 -1.31
CA SER A 121 -2.63 5.40 -2.56
C SER A 121 -2.09 6.18 -3.76
N LEU A 122 -2.18 7.52 -3.72
CA LEU A 122 -1.63 8.39 -4.77
C LEU A 122 -0.10 8.30 -4.85
N LEU A 123 0.60 8.27 -3.70
CA LEU A 123 2.06 8.12 -3.66
C LEU A 123 2.53 6.79 -4.29
N LEU A 124 1.78 5.70 -4.07
CA LEU A 124 2.08 4.38 -4.62
C LEU A 124 1.68 4.24 -6.11
N CYS A 125 0.74 5.07 -6.59
CA CYS A 125 0.31 5.11 -7.99
C CYS A 125 1.26 5.89 -8.90
N HIS A 126 1.88 6.96 -8.40
CA HIS A 126 2.67 7.87 -9.23
C HIS A 126 4.16 7.53 -9.16
N LYS A 127 4.85 7.65 -10.30
CA LYS A 127 6.32 7.83 -10.30
C LYS A 127 6.63 9.07 -9.44
N PRO A 128 7.79 9.13 -8.75
CA PRO A 128 8.04 10.20 -7.81
C PRO A 128 8.04 11.52 -8.60
N LEU A 129 6.95 12.27 -8.50
CA LEU A 129 7.01 13.71 -8.68
C LEU A 129 7.80 14.17 -7.47
N ALA A 130 9.08 14.42 -7.73
CA ALA A 130 10.06 14.96 -6.81
C ALA A 130 9.39 15.87 -5.77
N ASP A 131 9.55 15.51 -4.49
CA ASP A 131 9.57 16.32 -3.25
C ASP A 131 8.64 17.53 -3.03
N VAL A 132 7.79 17.94 -3.98
CA VAL A 132 7.23 19.30 -4.00
C VAL A 132 5.85 19.40 -3.34
N PHE A 133 5.07 18.32 -3.26
CA PHE A 133 3.65 18.44 -2.88
C PHE A 133 3.28 18.14 -1.43
N TYR A 134 4.04 17.33 -0.68
CA TYR A 134 3.65 17.00 0.70
C TYR A 134 4.23 17.92 1.79
N ARG A 135 5.15 18.83 1.44
CA ARG A 135 5.74 19.78 2.40
C ARG A 135 4.89 21.02 2.65
N ARG A 136 3.71 21.15 2.02
CA ARG A 136 2.86 22.36 2.08
C ARG A 136 1.57 22.19 2.91
N LEU A 137 1.43 21.10 3.66
CA LEU A 137 0.34 20.85 4.60
C LEU A 137 0.85 20.53 6.03
N ILE A 138 1.91 21.23 6.42
CA ILE A 138 2.25 21.56 7.82
C ILE A 138 2.34 23.08 7.85
#